data_AF-A0A375A6C0-F1
#
_entry.id   AF-A0A375A6C0-F1
#
_cell.length_a   1.000
_cell.length_b   1.000
_cell.length_c   1.000
_cell.angle_alpha   90.00
_cell.angle_beta   90.00
_cell.angle_gamma   90.00
#
_symmetry.space_group_name_H-M   'P 1'
#
loop_
_entity.id
_entity.type
_entity.pdbx_description
1 polymer ?
#
loop_
_entity_poly.entity_id
_entity_poly.type
_entity_poly.pdbx_seq_one_letter_code
_entity_poly.pdbx_strand_id
1 'polypeptide(L)'
;MRVKDVKRENGVRGFNRVLNLIMLLAAAWCVPATTLAANTGNNATAAPGANASANTSANSKNATVPMASTQCEGLNLYAADNGKVITGNTSAYTVSGKDRLYFYFGPNDECLNKRVFIVPGDRVTAYREWKGFYSITYYNKAGGMFEGWVKSDRLSQ
;
A
#
# COMPACT_ATOMS: atom_id res chain seq x y z
N MET A 1 -12.24 5.83 54.15
CA MET A 1 -13.23 6.88 53.78
C MET A 1 -12.51 7.98 53.02
N ARG A 2 -12.95 8.59 51.92
CA ARG A 2 -14.18 8.53 51.12
C ARG A 2 -13.74 9.00 49.73
N VAL A 3 -14.01 8.20 48.70
CA VAL A 3 -13.92 8.62 47.29
C VAL A 3 -14.87 9.80 47.11
N LYS A 4 -14.43 10.90 46.48
CA LYS A 4 -15.31 11.98 46.05
C LYS A 4 -15.39 11.93 44.53
N ASP A 5 -16.59 11.60 44.10
CA ASP A 5 -17.02 11.29 42.76
C ASP A 5 -16.69 12.38 41.72
N VAL A 6 -16.18 11.91 40.57
CA VAL A 6 -16.11 12.69 39.32
C VAL A 6 -17.51 12.77 38.75
N LYS A 7 -18.15 13.93 38.90
CA LYS A 7 -19.43 14.25 38.27
C LYS A 7 -19.22 14.48 36.77
N ARG A 8 -19.70 13.55 35.94
CA ARG A 8 -19.77 13.67 34.48
C ARG A 8 -21.13 14.29 34.13
N GLU A 9 -21.17 15.56 33.74
CA GLU A 9 -22.40 16.22 33.29
C GLU A 9 -22.48 16.20 31.76
N ASN A 10 -23.51 15.49 31.27
CA ASN A 10 -23.94 15.49 29.87
C ASN A 10 -24.66 16.80 29.57
N GLY A 11 -24.21 17.52 28.55
CA GLY A 11 -24.87 18.74 28.09
C GLY A 11 -24.56 19.06 26.64
N VAL A 12 -25.32 18.48 25.70
CA VAL A 12 -25.44 19.03 24.35
C VAL A 12 -26.94 19.23 24.08
N ARG A 13 -27.38 20.48 24.22
CA ARG A 13 -28.69 20.95 23.78
C ARG A 13 -28.49 22.03 22.73
N GLY A 14 -29.17 21.86 21.59
CA GLY A 14 -29.67 22.96 20.79
C GLY A 14 -28.83 23.33 19.56
N PHE A 15 -28.95 22.55 18.48
CA PHE A 15 -28.80 23.12 17.14
C PHE A 15 -30.19 23.36 16.55
N ASN A 16 -30.49 24.65 16.40
CA ASN A 16 -31.73 25.20 15.91
C ASN A 16 -32.08 24.69 14.51
N ARG A 17 -33.38 24.40 14.36
CA ARG A 17 -34.04 24.09 13.09
C ARG A 17 -34.06 25.33 12.21
N VAL A 18 -33.39 25.29 11.07
CA VAL A 18 -33.74 26.14 9.93
C VAL A 18 -34.26 25.22 8.84
N LEU A 19 -35.59 25.20 8.72
CA LEU A 19 -36.30 24.73 7.54
C LEU A 19 -35.67 25.41 6.32
N ASN A 20 -35.10 24.63 5.41
CA ASN A 20 -35.03 25.08 4.03
C ASN A 20 -35.76 24.08 3.14
N LEU A 21 -36.78 24.62 2.52
CA LEU A 21 -37.86 23.98 1.81
C LEU A 21 -37.51 24.09 0.33
N ILE A 22 -36.91 23.06 -0.27
CA ILE A 22 -36.81 22.97 -1.74
C ILE A 22 -37.16 21.53 -2.12
N MET A 23 -38.47 21.34 -2.32
CA MET A 23 -39.03 20.16 -2.95
C MET A 23 -39.18 20.45 -4.45
N LEU A 24 -38.91 19.41 -5.25
CA LEU A 24 -39.28 19.19 -6.66
C LEU A 24 -38.36 19.81 -7.73
N LEU A 25 -37.63 18.94 -8.43
CA LEU A 25 -38.05 18.49 -9.78
C LEU A 25 -37.15 17.36 -10.31
N ALA A 26 -37.81 16.31 -10.81
CA ALA A 26 -37.37 15.32 -11.81
C ALA A 26 -36.15 14.43 -11.46
N ALA A 27 -35.97 13.23 -12.01
CA ALA A 27 -36.81 12.20 -12.58
C ALA A 27 -35.87 10.99 -12.75
N ALA A 28 -36.31 9.83 -12.30
CA ALA A 28 -35.99 8.50 -12.81
C ALA A 28 -34.65 8.26 -13.53
N TRP A 29 -33.67 7.68 -12.83
CA TRP A 29 -32.82 6.65 -13.42
C TRP A 29 -32.75 5.46 -12.44
N CYS A 30 -33.76 4.60 -12.56
CA CYS A 30 -33.72 3.25 -12.01
C CYS A 30 -32.74 2.47 -12.90
N VAL A 31 -31.52 2.26 -12.45
CA VAL A 31 -30.61 1.33 -13.12
C VAL A 31 -31.10 -0.09 -12.80
N PRO A 32 -31.47 -0.89 -13.81
CA PRO A 32 -31.97 -2.24 -13.57
C PRO A 32 -30.85 -3.10 -12.99
N ALA A 33 -31.17 -3.81 -11.90
CA ALA A 33 -30.35 -4.87 -11.35
C ALA A 33 -30.09 -5.92 -12.43
N THR A 34 -28.86 -6.00 -12.92
CA THR A 34 -28.45 -7.07 -13.81
C THR A 34 -28.55 -8.38 -13.04
N THR A 35 -29.41 -9.26 -13.55
CA THR A 35 -29.63 -10.61 -13.08
C THR A 35 -28.31 -11.37 -12.97
N LEU A 36 -27.95 -11.79 -11.76
CA LEU A 36 -26.86 -12.74 -11.54
C LEU A 36 -27.33 -14.12 -12.02
N ALA A 37 -26.77 -14.59 -13.14
CA ALA A 37 -26.96 -15.97 -13.59
C ALA A 37 -26.28 -16.91 -12.59
N ALA A 38 -27.08 -17.71 -11.91
CA ALA A 38 -26.60 -18.83 -11.12
C ALA A 38 -26.02 -19.89 -12.08
N ASN A 39 -24.69 -20.00 -12.11
CA ASN A 39 -24.02 -21.14 -12.73
C ASN A 39 -24.26 -22.36 -11.83
N THR A 40 -24.93 -23.37 -12.37
CA THR A 40 -25.09 -24.70 -11.77
C THR A 40 -23.72 -25.36 -11.65
N GLY A 41 -23.08 -25.14 -10.49
CA GLY A 41 -21.87 -25.82 -10.09
C GLY A 41 -22.19 -27.25 -9.66
N ASN A 42 -21.69 -28.19 -10.43
CA ASN A 42 -21.84 -29.63 -10.26
C ASN A 42 -21.33 -30.07 -8.89
N ASN A 43 -22.18 -30.75 -8.14
CA ASN A 43 -21.81 -31.46 -6.92
C ASN A 43 -20.88 -32.63 -7.28
N ALA A 44 -19.60 -32.51 -6.91
CA ALA A 44 -18.70 -33.64 -6.76
C ALA A 44 -18.11 -33.60 -5.33
N THR A 45 -18.79 -34.28 -4.43
CA THR A 45 -18.28 -34.71 -3.12
C THR A 45 -17.09 -35.67 -3.29
N ALA A 46 -15.92 -35.34 -2.72
CA ALA A 46 -15.03 -36.30 -2.06
C ALA A 46 -13.80 -35.63 -1.37
N ALA A 47 -13.71 -35.85 -0.05
CA ALA A 47 -12.54 -35.98 0.82
C ALA A 47 -11.59 -34.78 1.15
N PRO A 48 -11.12 -34.67 2.41
CA PRO A 48 -10.15 -33.67 2.86
C PRO A 48 -8.71 -34.18 2.67
N GLY A 49 -7.86 -33.38 2.05
CA GLY A 49 -6.43 -33.66 1.90
C GLY A 49 -5.70 -32.47 1.29
N ALA A 50 -4.70 -31.97 2.00
CA ALA A 50 -3.93 -30.78 1.66
C ALA A 50 -3.26 -30.87 0.28
N ASN A 51 -3.38 -29.81 -0.54
CA ASN A 51 -2.25 -29.31 -1.33
C ASN A 51 -2.49 -27.87 -1.81
N ALA A 52 -1.49 -27.02 -1.65
CA ALA A 52 -1.53 -25.61 -2.03
C ALA A 52 -1.30 -25.44 -3.53
N SER A 53 -2.26 -24.85 -4.25
CA SER A 53 -2.04 -24.11 -5.50
C SER A 53 -3.35 -23.48 -5.96
N ALA A 54 -3.48 -22.17 -5.81
CA ALA A 54 -4.27 -21.30 -6.70
C ALA A 54 -4.16 -19.85 -6.22
N ASN A 55 -3.26 -19.08 -6.82
CA ASN A 55 -3.63 -17.71 -7.15
C ASN A 55 -3.45 -17.52 -8.66
N THR A 56 -4.43 -18.01 -9.40
CA THR A 56 -4.74 -17.52 -10.74
C THR A 56 -5.28 -16.10 -10.62
N SER A 57 -4.40 -15.11 -10.68
CA SER A 57 -4.77 -13.77 -11.16
C SER A 57 -4.25 -13.61 -12.58
N ALA A 58 -4.93 -14.27 -13.50
CA ALA A 58 -4.83 -14.00 -14.92
C ALA A 58 -5.96 -13.04 -15.30
N ASN A 59 -5.80 -11.74 -15.03
CA ASN A 59 -6.45 -10.70 -15.82
C ASN A 59 -5.39 -10.01 -16.67
N SER A 60 -4.98 -10.75 -17.71
CA SER A 60 -4.15 -10.28 -18.80
C SER A 60 -4.88 -9.18 -19.58
N LYS A 61 -4.44 -7.93 -19.42
CA LYS A 61 -4.39 -6.99 -20.55
C LYS A 61 -2.94 -6.65 -20.84
N ASN A 62 -2.33 -7.56 -21.59
CA ASN A 62 -1.14 -7.41 -22.43
C ASN A 62 -0.54 -5.99 -22.49
N ALA A 63 0.57 -5.82 -21.78
CA ALA A 63 1.70 -5.05 -22.27
C ALA A 63 2.93 -5.97 -22.16
N THR A 64 3.83 -5.92 -23.14
CA THR A 64 5.07 -6.70 -23.17
C THR A 64 6.00 -6.23 -22.05
N VAL A 65 5.71 -6.67 -20.83
CA VAL A 65 6.54 -6.45 -19.65
C VAL A 65 7.66 -7.51 -19.74
N PRO A 66 8.94 -7.11 -19.86
CA PRO A 66 10.03 -8.09 -19.92
C PRO A 66 9.95 -9.02 -18.71
N MET A 67 10.27 -10.31 -18.88
CA MET A 67 10.13 -11.30 -17.80
C MET A 67 10.89 -10.91 -16.52
N ALA A 68 11.98 -10.15 -16.67
CA ALA A 68 12.69 -9.53 -15.55
C ALA A 68 11.81 -8.61 -14.70
N SER A 69 10.93 -7.80 -15.31
CA SER A 69 10.00 -6.94 -14.55
C SER A 69 8.90 -7.72 -13.82
N THR A 70 8.39 -8.82 -14.39
CA THR A 70 7.43 -9.69 -13.67
C THR A 70 8.09 -10.37 -12.47
N GLN A 71 9.35 -10.78 -12.61
CA GLN A 71 10.13 -11.35 -11.51
C GLN A 71 10.43 -10.30 -10.42
N CYS A 72 10.80 -9.08 -10.82
CA CYS A 72 11.02 -7.98 -9.88
C CYS A 72 9.76 -7.58 -9.13
N GLU A 73 8.60 -7.62 -9.78
CA GLU A 73 7.31 -7.38 -9.15
C GLU A 73 6.95 -8.50 -8.15
N GLY A 74 7.17 -9.76 -8.52
CA GLY A 74 7.01 -10.87 -7.59
C GLY A 74 7.90 -10.75 -6.34
N LEU A 75 9.16 -10.34 -6.53
CA LEU A 75 10.10 -10.08 -5.43
C LEU A 75 9.68 -8.87 -4.58
N ASN A 76 9.15 -7.82 -5.20
CA ASN A 76 8.62 -6.66 -4.50
C ASN A 76 7.49 -7.06 -3.55
N LEU A 77 6.48 -7.78 -4.06
CA LEU A 77 5.33 -8.23 -3.27
C LEU A 77 5.79 -9.15 -2.14
N TYR A 78 6.62 -10.15 -2.45
CA TYR A 78 7.11 -11.09 -1.45
C TYR A 78 7.90 -10.39 -0.34
N ALA A 79 8.80 -9.47 -0.68
CA ALA A 79 9.60 -8.75 0.30
C ALA A 79 8.82 -7.68 1.06
N ALA A 80 7.77 -7.11 0.48
CA ALA A 80 6.87 -6.20 1.19
C ALA A 80 6.09 -6.92 2.30
N ASP A 81 5.66 -8.16 2.02
CA ASP A 81 4.91 -8.99 2.97
C ASP A 81 5.80 -9.64 4.03
N ASN A 82 6.98 -10.12 3.64
CA ASN A 82 7.87 -10.89 4.52
C ASN A 82 9.02 -10.05 5.12
N GLY A 83 9.19 -8.81 4.66
CA GLY A 83 10.19 -7.87 5.13
C GLY A 83 10.10 -7.57 6.62
N LYS A 84 11.25 -7.38 7.27
CA LYS A 84 11.28 -6.88 8.64
C LYS A 84 10.68 -5.47 8.67
N VAL A 85 9.62 -5.30 9.44
CA VAL A 85 8.93 -4.02 9.58
C VAL A 85 9.83 -3.03 10.30
N ILE A 86 9.92 -1.81 9.76
CA ILE A 86 10.57 -0.65 10.40
C ILE A 86 9.44 0.29 10.84
N THR A 87 9.45 0.72 12.11
CA THR A 87 8.36 1.54 12.69
C THR A 87 8.89 2.74 13.47
N GLY A 88 8.01 3.73 13.61
CA GLY A 88 8.21 4.87 14.51
C GLY A 88 9.48 5.67 14.20
N ASN A 89 10.23 6.02 15.24
CA ASN A 89 11.44 6.84 15.16
C ASN A 89 12.60 6.15 14.41
N THR A 90 12.56 4.83 14.24
CA THR A 90 13.62 4.09 13.52
C THR A 90 13.44 4.09 12.00
N SER A 91 12.37 4.71 11.49
CA SER A 91 12.06 4.77 10.05
C SER A 91 12.73 5.94 9.32
N ALA A 92 13.25 6.95 10.03
CA ALA A 92 13.88 8.10 9.40
C ALA A 92 15.35 7.80 9.06
N TYR A 93 15.73 8.05 7.80
CA TYR A 93 17.10 7.91 7.31
C TYR A 93 17.49 9.10 6.44
N THR A 94 18.80 9.31 6.31
CA THR A 94 19.42 10.23 5.36
C THR A 94 20.25 9.43 4.35
N VAL A 95 20.16 9.80 3.08
CA VAL A 95 20.97 9.20 2.01
C VAL A 95 22.44 9.58 2.20
N SER A 96 23.33 8.59 2.17
CA SER A 96 24.76 8.75 2.38
C SER A 96 25.59 8.34 1.15
N GLY A 97 26.90 8.62 1.22
CA GLY A 97 27.88 8.37 0.15
C GLY A 97 28.06 9.56 -0.80
N LYS A 98 28.68 9.31 -1.96
CA LYS A 98 29.07 10.37 -2.92
C LYS A 98 28.22 10.39 -4.19
N ASP A 99 27.75 9.22 -4.63
CA ASP A 99 27.01 9.08 -5.88
C ASP A 99 25.50 8.98 -5.68
N ARG A 100 24.75 9.09 -6.78
CA ARG A 100 23.30 8.93 -6.84
C ARG A 100 22.89 7.54 -6.35
N LEU A 101 21.86 7.49 -5.52
CA LEU A 101 21.22 6.27 -5.06
C LEU A 101 20.01 5.98 -5.94
N TYR A 102 20.09 4.94 -6.75
CA TYR A 102 19.02 4.53 -7.64
C TYR A 102 18.01 3.62 -6.93
N PHE A 103 16.77 3.70 -7.39
CA PHE A 103 15.69 2.84 -6.91
C PHE A 103 15.76 1.49 -7.61
N TYR A 104 15.16 0.49 -6.97
CA TYR A 104 14.94 -0.83 -7.52
C TYR A 104 13.45 -1.15 -7.46
N PHE A 105 12.94 -1.85 -8.48
CA PHE A 105 11.54 -2.31 -8.49
C PHE A 105 11.29 -3.40 -7.44
N GLY A 106 12.31 -4.17 -7.08
CA GLY A 106 12.32 -5.17 -6.01
C GLY A 106 13.72 -5.29 -5.40
N PRO A 107 13.89 -5.94 -4.24
CA PRO A 107 15.17 -5.98 -3.52
C PRO A 107 16.13 -7.03 -4.12
N ASN A 108 16.55 -6.80 -5.36
CA ASN A 108 17.52 -7.60 -6.10
C ASN A 108 18.28 -6.70 -7.08
N ASP A 109 19.56 -6.98 -7.31
CA ASP A 109 20.42 -6.19 -8.18
C ASP A 109 19.97 -6.16 -9.65
N GLU A 110 19.28 -7.21 -10.12
CA GLU A 110 18.69 -7.26 -11.46
C GLU A 110 17.48 -6.33 -11.62
N CYS A 111 16.92 -5.84 -10.51
CA CYS A 111 15.72 -4.99 -10.48
C CYS A 111 16.03 -3.48 -10.48
N LEU A 112 17.25 -3.10 -10.85
CA LEU A 112 17.70 -1.70 -10.84
C LEU A 112 16.88 -0.81 -11.79
N ASN A 113 16.27 0.23 -11.24
CA ASN A 113 15.59 1.29 -11.99
C ASN A 113 16.50 2.52 -12.13
N LYS A 114 17.20 2.62 -13.26
CA LYS A 114 18.10 3.75 -13.55
C LYS A 114 17.40 5.09 -13.82
N ARG A 115 16.07 5.13 -13.85
CA ARG A 115 15.29 6.34 -14.16
C ARG A 115 15.00 7.19 -12.94
N VAL A 116 14.94 6.58 -11.76
CA VAL A 116 14.59 7.25 -10.50
C VAL A 116 15.76 7.13 -9.54
N PHE A 117 16.22 8.26 -9.04
CA PHE A 117 17.33 8.34 -8.10
C PHE A 117 17.12 9.47 -7.10
N ILE A 118 17.77 9.33 -5.95
CA ILE A 118 17.92 10.34 -4.90
C ILE A 118 19.40 10.63 -4.68
N VAL A 119 19.70 11.75 -4.05
CA VAL A 119 21.07 12.23 -3.87
C VAL A 119 21.48 12.22 -2.39
N PRO A 120 22.79 12.14 -2.09
CA PRO A 120 23.27 12.26 -0.71
C PRO A 120 22.71 13.51 -0.01
N GLY A 121 22.29 13.34 1.24
CA GLY A 121 21.64 14.39 2.05
C GLY A 121 20.11 14.41 1.97
N ASP A 122 19.50 13.69 1.02
CA ASP A 122 18.04 13.55 0.98
C ASP A 122 17.53 12.75 2.19
N ARG A 123 16.38 13.16 2.74
CA ARG A 123 15.70 12.45 3.82
C ARG A 123 14.66 11.50 3.25
N VAL A 124 14.62 10.29 3.80
CA VAL A 124 13.70 9.23 3.38
C VAL A 124 13.09 8.55 4.59
N THR A 125 11.93 7.91 4.39
CA THR A 125 11.28 7.07 5.39
C THR A 125 11.34 5.63 4.93
N ALA A 126 11.91 4.73 5.73
CA ALA A 126 11.99 3.29 5.47
C ALA A 126 10.91 2.51 6.20
N TYR A 127 10.34 1.50 5.55
CA TYR A 127 9.20 0.72 6.06
C TYR A 127 9.45 -0.79 6.15
N ARG A 128 10.30 -1.31 5.27
CA ARG A 128 10.66 -2.73 5.23
C ARG A 128 12.15 -2.88 5.02
N GLU A 129 12.72 -3.83 5.73
CA GLU A 129 14.07 -4.32 5.52
C GLU A 129 14.03 -5.73 4.93
N TRP A 130 14.77 -5.94 3.85
CA TRP A 130 14.90 -7.24 3.23
C TRP A 130 16.27 -7.41 2.55
N LYS A 131 17.08 -8.35 3.05
CA LYS A 131 18.35 -8.79 2.43
C LYS A 131 19.28 -7.65 1.97
N GLY A 132 19.48 -6.63 2.82
CA GLY A 132 20.35 -5.49 2.52
C GLY A 132 19.71 -4.40 1.65
N PHE A 133 18.39 -4.43 1.51
CA PHE A 133 17.60 -3.37 0.91
C PHE A 133 16.57 -2.83 1.90
N TYR A 134 16.30 -1.53 1.81
CA TYR A 134 15.17 -0.89 2.47
C TYR A 134 14.14 -0.47 1.44
N SER A 135 12.87 -0.79 1.70
CA SER A 135 11.73 -0.16 1.03
C SER A 135 11.52 1.21 1.65
N ILE A 136 11.55 2.25 0.82
CA ILE A 136 11.49 3.63 1.27
C ILE A 136 10.44 4.43 0.49
N THR A 137 9.96 5.49 1.13
CA THR A 137 9.27 6.60 0.48
C THR A 137 10.15 7.86 0.55
N TYR A 138 10.23 8.56 -0.57
CA TYR A 138 10.92 9.83 -0.73
C TYR A 138 9.96 10.89 -1.27
N TYR A 139 10.06 12.10 -0.73
CA TYR A 139 9.34 13.27 -1.24
C TYR A 139 10.35 14.26 -1.79
N ASN A 140 10.20 14.61 -3.07
CA ASN A 140 11.03 15.65 -3.66
C ASN A 140 10.53 17.04 -3.27
N LYS A 141 11.34 18.07 -3.56
CA LYS A 141 10.99 19.48 -3.29
C LYS A 141 9.78 19.98 -4.08
N ALA A 142 9.41 19.31 -5.16
CA ALA A 142 8.24 19.62 -5.97
C ALA A 142 6.96 18.91 -5.47
N GLY A 143 7.02 18.18 -4.35
CA GLY A 143 5.89 17.44 -3.79
C GLY A 143 5.63 16.06 -4.44
N GLY A 144 6.50 15.62 -5.35
CA GLY A 144 6.45 14.29 -5.94
C GLY A 144 6.86 13.22 -4.93
N MET A 145 6.05 12.17 -4.81
CA MET A 145 6.30 11.01 -3.97
C MET A 145 6.87 9.87 -4.81
N PHE A 146 7.95 9.27 -4.33
CA PHE A 146 8.63 8.14 -4.97
C PHE A 146 8.76 7.01 -3.96
N GLU A 147 8.44 5.80 -4.39
CA GLU A 147 8.53 4.61 -3.57
C GLU A 147 9.34 3.53 -4.28
N GLY A 148 10.01 2.70 -3.49
CA GLY A 148 10.71 1.53 -4.00
C GLY A 148 11.83 1.09 -3.08
N TRP A 149 12.67 0.20 -3.60
CA TRP A 149 13.77 -0.38 -2.84
C TRP A 149 15.08 0.34 -3.10
N VAL A 150 15.91 0.50 -2.08
CA VAL A 150 17.27 1.03 -2.18
C VAL A 150 18.22 0.18 -1.35
N LYS A 151 19.51 0.19 -1.67
CA LYS A 151 20.53 -0.50 -0.87
C LYS A 151 20.64 0.15 0.51
N SER A 152 20.62 -0.66 1.58
CA SER A 152 20.58 -0.16 2.96
C SER A 152 21.91 0.44 3.42
N ASP A 153 23.03 0.02 2.85
CA ASP A 153 24.38 0.57 3.12
C ASP A 153 24.54 2.03 2.67
N ARG A 154 23.60 2.53 1.86
CA ARG A 154 23.52 3.92 1.39
C ARG A 154 22.62 4.80 2.25
N LEU A 155 22.15 4.29 3.40
CA LEU A 155 21.28 5.01 4.32
C LEU A 155 21.91 5.07 5.72
N SER A 156 21.85 6.25 6.34
CA SER A 156 22.34 6.49 7.71
C SER A 156 21.24 7.13 8.56
N GLN A 157 21.08 6.65 9.80
CA GLN A 157 20.19 7.28 10.79
C GLN A 157 20.89 8.44 11.50
#